data_AF-A0A828YZK2-F1
#
_entry.id   AF-A0A828YZK2-F1
#
_cell.length_a   1.000
_cell.length_b   1.000
_cell.length_c   1.000
_cell.angle_alpha   90.00
_cell.angle_beta   90.00
_cell.angle_gamma   90.00
#
_symmetry.space_group_name_H-M   'P 1'
#
loop_
_entity.id
_entity.type
_entity.pdbx_description
1 polymer ?
#
loop_
_entity_poly.entity_id
_entity_poly.type
_entity_poly.pdbx_seq_one_letter_code
_entity_poly.pdbx_strand_id
1 'polypeptide(L)'
;MNLIKDVWIPAQRFSGKFEEISPFEITSQIENDSDPVVSLNAPRPDFNGALLQFLIGLLQAVFPPENETEWEDLFVNPPSPEVLKEAMEKVESAFELFGDGPRFMQDKNLNEEDTIFDISALFIESPGENTIKLKKDFFIKRDSISQICEKCAGIGLFSFQTNSPSGGQGHLTSIRGGGPLTTFVTSKLKDPKKNSLWSKLWLNVLPKSYFQVNGQKKIPFQSVFPWTNPKIEDLQTKGKTTTPQDLHPLSVYWSYPRRILLRKEEENGACDVCNRSSSVLVRSYHTKTYGLSYSEGGWIHPFSPYYKSKESWLPYHPQPGGILYHYWQTIALGKGQEDQAALVIRRSLNRKIPGEQTSILTFGYDMDNMKARCWYESEIPFFNIPSDKIEKFEEQVSQILNTSTEIKKNLRQAVRNAWFDKKNDTKGDLAFLDVSFLKDTESSFYDLIRNVKENLISGATDFAALKKTWLKLLNESACKLFDQYAESGNFEFEDDERIVEAKKNLKIFNLGSKTRNILGLTTPEKPSKRRKK
;
A
#
# COMPACT_ATOMS: atom_id res chain seq x y z
N MET A 1 2.19 -29.28 -4.17
CA MET A 1 2.94 -28.10 -4.58
C MET A 1 3.71 -27.54 -3.39
N ASN A 2 5.02 -27.35 -3.56
CA ASN A 2 5.92 -26.64 -2.65
C ASN A 2 6.25 -25.26 -3.23
N LEU A 3 5.99 -24.19 -2.47
CA LEU A 3 6.13 -22.81 -2.94
C LEU A 3 7.59 -22.34 -3.11
N ILE A 4 8.58 -23.13 -2.69
CA ILE A 4 10.01 -22.86 -2.92
C ILE A 4 10.52 -23.60 -4.16
N LYS A 5 10.17 -24.88 -4.32
CA LYS A 5 10.74 -25.75 -5.37
C LYS A 5 10.01 -25.62 -6.70
N ASP A 6 8.68 -25.59 -6.67
CA ASP A 6 7.87 -25.68 -7.87
C ASP A 6 7.84 -24.34 -8.62
N VAL A 7 7.53 -24.41 -9.91
CA VAL A 7 7.38 -23.25 -10.79
C VAL A 7 5.93 -22.76 -10.74
N TRP A 8 5.69 -21.60 -10.10
CA TRP A 8 4.31 -21.12 -9.86
C TRP A 8 4.12 -19.60 -9.89
N ILE A 9 5.20 -18.81 -9.86
CA ILE A 9 5.12 -17.35 -9.81
C ILE A 9 5.03 -16.82 -11.25
N PRO A 10 3.91 -16.23 -11.66
CA PRO A 10 3.79 -15.66 -13.01
C PRO A 10 4.64 -14.40 -13.14
N ALA A 11 5.46 -14.35 -14.19
CA ALA A 11 6.44 -13.30 -14.41
C ALA A 11 6.53 -12.92 -15.90
N GLN A 12 7.14 -11.76 -16.15
CA GLN A 12 7.44 -11.26 -17.48
C GLN A 12 8.94 -11.01 -17.62
N ARG A 13 9.49 -11.47 -18.74
CA ARG A 13 10.86 -11.26 -19.18
C ARG A 13 11.03 -9.93 -19.90
N PHE A 14 12.26 -9.42 -19.99
CA PHE A 14 12.57 -8.20 -20.74
C PHE A 14 12.17 -8.29 -22.22
N SER A 15 12.26 -9.47 -22.84
CA SER A 15 11.79 -9.78 -24.18
C SER A 15 10.27 -9.64 -24.38
N GLY A 16 9.52 -9.51 -23.29
CA GLY A 16 8.06 -9.51 -23.27
C GLY A 16 7.46 -10.91 -23.10
N LYS A 17 8.27 -11.98 -23.07
CA LYS A 17 7.80 -13.35 -22.81
C LYS A 17 7.17 -13.46 -21.43
N PHE A 18 5.98 -14.07 -21.36
CA PHE A 18 5.34 -14.46 -20.12
C PHE A 18 5.66 -15.91 -19.79
N GLU A 19 6.03 -16.17 -18.54
CA GLU A 19 6.25 -17.52 -18.04
C GLU A 19 5.99 -17.59 -16.54
N GLU A 20 6.11 -18.79 -15.98
CA GLU A 20 6.14 -18.99 -14.54
C GLU A 20 7.57 -19.30 -14.11
N ILE A 21 7.93 -18.87 -12.91
CA ILE A 21 9.23 -19.12 -12.30
C ILE A 21 9.06 -19.69 -10.88
N SER A 22 10.08 -20.37 -10.38
CA SER A 22 10.27 -20.62 -8.94
C SER A 22 10.85 -19.36 -8.26
N PRO A 23 10.69 -19.16 -6.93
CA PRO A 23 11.21 -17.97 -6.25
C PRO A 23 12.72 -17.74 -6.40
N PHE A 24 13.53 -18.81 -6.52
CA PHE A 24 14.98 -18.69 -6.71
C PHE A 24 15.38 -18.33 -8.15
N GLU A 25 14.46 -18.41 -9.12
CA GLU A 25 14.71 -18.06 -10.52
C GLU A 25 14.50 -16.56 -10.81
N ILE A 26 14.24 -15.73 -9.79
CA ILE A 26 14.08 -14.26 -9.95
C ILE A 26 15.33 -13.57 -10.55
N THR A 27 16.51 -14.18 -10.43
CA THR A 27 17.77 -13.73 -11.03
C THR A 27 18.16 -14.55 -12.27
N SER A 28 17.31 -15.47 -12.74
CA SER A 28 17.62 -16.27 -13.93
C SER A 28 17.79 -15.40 -15.17
N GLN A 29 18.80 -15.71 -15.99
CA GLN A 29 19.13 -15.00 -17.23
C GLN A 29 19.41 -13.49 -17.05
N ILE A 30 19.75 -13.07 -15.82
CA ILE A 30 20.23 -11.71 -15.53
C ILE A 30 21.68 -11.52 -16.00
N GLU A 31 22.48 -12.58 -15.90
CA GLU A 31 23.85 -12.59 -16.38
C GLU A 31 23.89 -12.41 -17.90
N ASN A 32 24.88 -11.63 -18.36
CA ASN A 32 25.06 -11.23 -19.76
C ASN A 32 23.87 -10.46 -20.38
N ASP A 33 22.98 -9.90 -19.56
CA ASP A 33 21.90 -9.02 -20.03
C ASP A 33 21.04 -9.69 -21.14
N SER A 34 20.86 -11.01 -21.04
CA SER A 34 20.24 -11.80 -22.11
C SER A 34 18.72 -11.62 -22.13
N ASP A 35 18.03 -11.98 -21.04
CA ASP A 35 16.59 -11.81 -20.91
C ASP A 35 16.13 -11.86 -19.42
N PRO A 36 16.44 -10.83 -18.60
CA PRO A 36 16.11 -10.84 -17.18
C PRO A 36 14.59 -10.83 -16.94
N VAL A 37 14.16 -11.35 -15.80
CA VAL A 37 12.80 -11.13 -15.29
C VAL A 37 12.66 -9.66 -14.89
N VAL A 38 11.64 -8.96 -15.39
CA VAL A 38 11.45 -7.50 -15.17
C VAL A 38 10.23 -7.16 -14.32
N SER A 39 9.21 -8.02 -14.31
CA SER A 39 7.99 -7.78 -13.54
C SER A 39 7.27 -9.09 -13.20
N LEU A 40 6.39 -9.01 -12.20
CA LEU A 40 5.40 -10.03 -11.92
C LEU A 40 4.18 -9.84 -12.84
N ASN A 41 3.53 -10.93 -13.20
CA ASN A 41 2.36 -10.93 -14.09
C ASN A 41 1.21 -11.76 -13.51
N ALA A 42 0.89 -11.54 -12.24
CA ALA A 42 -0.24 -12.20 -11.60
C ALA A 42 -1.57 -11.84 -12.28
N PRO A 43 -2.56 -12.75 -12.25
CA PRO A 43 -3.87 -12.51 -12.88
C PRO A 43 -4.66 -11.36 -12.25
N ARG A 44 -4.23 -10.85 -11.08
CA ARG A 44 -4.87 -9.78 -10.33
C ARG A 44 -3.84 -8.83 -9.73
N PRO A 45 -4.14 -7.52 -9.60
CA PRO A 45 -3.23 -6.54 -8.99
C PRO A 45 -2.89 -6.83 -7.52
N ASP A 46 -3.87 -7.24 -6.71
CA ASP A 46 -3.66 -7.58 -5.31
C ASP A 46 -2.75 -8.80 -5.14
N PHE A 47 -2.81 -9.76 -6.07
CA PHE A 47 -1.89 -10.89 -6.13
C PHE A 47 -0.46 -10.46 -6.49
N ASN A 48 -0.27 -9.50 -7.39
CA ASN A 48 1.04 -8.91 -7.66
C ASN A 48 1.61 -8.24 -6.40
N GLY A 49 0.81 -7.42 -5.70
CA GLY A 49 1.22 -6.80 -4.44
C GLY A 49 1.54 -7.81 -3.34
N ALA A 50 0.81 -8.93 -3.27
CA ALA A 50 1.08 -10.04 -2.35
C ALA A 50 2.38 -10.78 -2.71
N LEU A 51 2.62 -11.08 -3.98
CA LEU A 51 3.85 -11.76 -4.43
C LEU A 51 5.11 -10.91 -4.18
N LEU A 52 5.05 -9.58 -4.34
CA LEU A 52 6.16 -8.71 -3.96
C LEU A 52 6.47 -8.84 -2.46
N GLN A 53 5.44 -8.79 -1.60
CA GLN A 53 5.61 -8.96 -0.16
C GLN A 53 6.15 -10.33 0.22
N PHE A 54 5.65 -11.39 -0.44
CA PHE A 54 6.12 -12.77 -0.25
C PHE A 54 7.60 -12.91 -0.59
N LEU A 55 8.00 -12.45 -1.78
CA LEU A 55 9.38 -12.58 -2.26
C LEU A 55 10.36 -11.77 -1.39
N ILE A 56 10.00 -10.53 -1.03
CA ILE A 56 10.86 -9.73 -0.13
C ILE A 56 10.92 -10.36 1.26
N GLY A 57 9.80 -10.84 1.81
CA GLY A 57 9.76 -11.52 3.11
C GLY A 57 10.58 -12.80 3.12
N LEU A 58 10.56 -13.57 2.03
CA LEU A 58 11.37 -14.78 1.86
C LEU A 58 12.86 -14.44 1.79
N LEU A 59 13.27 -13.48 0.95
CA LEU A 59 14.65 -13.01 0.87
C LEU A 59 15.13 -12.48 2.22
N GLN A 60 14.31 -11.70 2.93
CA GLN A 60 14.64 -11.19 4.26
C GLN A 60 14.84 -12.31 5.29
N ALA A 61 14.12 -13.42 5.15
CA ALA A 61 14.23 -14.57 6.05
C ALA A 61 15.49 -15.39 5.81
N VAL A 62 15.82 -15.69 4.55
CA VAL A 62 16.85 -16.69 4.22
C VAL A 62 18.12 -16.14 3.58
N PHE A 63 18.04 -14.94 3.02
CA PHE A 63 19.14 -14.25 2.33
C PHE A 63 19.26 -12.75 2.71
N PRO A 64 19.16 -12.37 4.00
CA PRO A 64 19.36 -10.97 4.39
C PRO A 64 20.85 -10.60 4.38
N PRO A 65 21.22 -9.41 3.87
CA PRO A 65 22.61 -8.97 3.88
C PRO A 65 23.10 -8.70 5.30
N GLU A 66 24.36 -8.95 5.57
CA GLU A 66 25.02 -8.69 6.85
C GLU A 66 25.08 -7.20 7.16
N ASN A 67 25.38 -6.38 6.15
CA ASN A 67 25.60 -4.94 6.29
C ASN A 67 25.26 -4.19 4.98
N GLU A 68 25.43 -2.86 5.01
CA GLU A 68 25.12 -2.00 3.86
C GLU A 68 26.06 -2.25 2.66
N THR A 69 27.34 -2.59 2.89
CA THR A 69 28.30 -2.90 1.81
C THR A 69 27.88 -4.13 1.02
N GLU A 70 27.57 -5.24 1.71
CA GLU A 70 27.09 -6.45 1.05
C GLU A 70 25.75 -6.21 0.33
N TRP A 71 24.88 -5.39 0.93
CA TRP A 71 23.64 -5.01 0.27
C TRP A 71 23.89 -4.28 -1.06
N GLU A 72 24.85 -3.34 -1.09
CA GLU A 72 25.22 -2.61 -2.31
C GLU A 72 25.84 -3.55 -3.36
N ASP A 73 26.72 -4.44 -2.94
CA ASP A 73 27.38 -5.42 -3.81
C ASP A 73 26.35 -6.33 -4.49
N LEU A 74 25.36 -6.85 -3.75
CA LEU A 74 24.30 -7.71 -4.27
C LEU A 74 23.24 -6.96 -5.08
N PHE A 75 23.09 -5.65 -4.87
CA PHE A 75 22.26 -4.81 -5.73
C PHE A 75 22.88 -4.70 -7.14
N VAL A 76 24.21 -4.50 -7.19
CA VAL A 76 24.97 -4.34 -8.45
C VAL A 76 25.21 -5.68 -9.13
N ASN A 77 25.53 -6.72 -8.35
CA ASN A 77 25.87 -8.06 -8.80
C ASN A 77 24.88 -9.07 -8.18
N PRO A 78 23.72 -9.28 -8.81
CA PRO A 78 22.73 -10.23 -8.34
C PRO A 78 23.32 -11.64 -8.21
N PRO A 79 22.92 -12.43 -7.20
CA PRO A 79 23.38 -13.80 -7.05
C PRO A 79 22.79 -14.69 -8.15
N SER A 80 23.47 -15.81 -8.44
CA SER A 80 22.94 -16.81 -9.36
C SER A 80 21.71 -17.52 -8.77
N PRO A 81 20.84 -18.10 -9.61
CA PRO A 81 19.67 -18.86 -9.14
C PRO A 81 20.02 -20.01 -8.18
N GLU A 82 21.18 -20.65 -8.36
CA GLU A 82 21.67 -21.76 -7.53
C GLU A 82 21.98 -21.30 -6.09
N VAL A 83 22.57 -20.11 -5.94
CA VAL A 83 22.83 -19.51 -4.62
C VAL A 83 21.53 -19.20 -3.90
N LEU A 84 20.55 -18.63 -4.62
CA LEU A 84 19.22 -18.36 -4.05
C LEU A 84 18.49 -19.65 -3.69
N LYS A 85 18.60 -20.68 -4.54
CA LYS A 85 18.01 -21.99 -4.30
C LYS A 85 18.55 -22.63 -3.02
N GLU A 86 19.88 -22.68 -2.86
CA GLU A 86 20.51 -23.22 -1.64
C GLU A 86 20.05 -22.46 -0.37
N ALA A 87 19.90 -21.14 -0.45
CA ALA A 87 19.40 -20.35 0.66
C ALA A 87 17.93 -20.67 0.99
N MET A 88 17.07 -20.76 -0.02
CA MET A 88 15.62 -20.97 0.15
C MET A 88 15.25 -22.43 0.50
N GLU A 89 16.01 -23.43 0.06
CA GLU A 89 15.75 -24.84 0.39
C GLU A 89 15.82 -25.11 1.91
N LYS A 90 16.56 -24.28 2.66
CA LYS A 90 16.65 -24.36 4.14
C LYS A 90 15.29 -24.21 4.83
N VAL A 91 14.30 -23.61 4.16
CA VAL A 91 12.95 -23.40 4.70
C VAL A 91 11.88 -24.18 3.93
N GLU A 92 12.23 -25.03 2.97
CA GLU A 92 11.28 -25.70 2.05
C GLU A 92 10.13 -26.40 2.78
N SER A 93 10.40 -27.00 3.94
CA SER A 93 9.43 -27.76 4.74
C SER A 93 8.33 -26.89 5.34
N ALA A 94 8.54 -25.57 5.43
CA ALA A 94 7.53 -24.61 5.85
C ALA A 94 6.62 -24.17 4.69
N PHE A 95 6.96 -24.47 3.43
CA PHE A 95 6.31 -23.92 2.25
C PHE A 95 5.55 -24.96 1.42
N GLU A 96 5.28 -26.13 2.00
CA GLU A 96 4.37 -27.12 1.42
C GLU A 96 2.93 -26.62 1.48
N LEU A 97 2.24 -26.47 0.35
CA LEU A 97 0.83 -26.07 0.37
C LEU A 97 -0.08 -27.22 0.80
N PHE A 98 0.30 -28.46 0.45
CA PHE A 98 -0.40 -29.69 0.79
C PHE A 98 0.62 -30.75 1.23
N GLY A 99 0.22 -31.68 2.10
CA GLY A 99 1.06 -32.76 2.60
C GLY A 99 0.87 -33.06 4.09
N ASP A 100 1.68 -33.98 4.62
CA ASP A 100 1.55 -34.47 5.99
C ASP A 100 2.37 -33.68 7.02
N GLY A 101 3.34 -32.88 6.57
CA GLY A 101 4.08 -31.94 7.42
C GLY A 101 3.29 -30.65 7.72
N PRO A 102 3.96 -29.62 8.26
CA PRO A 102 3.43 -28.25 8.30
C PRO A 102 2.97 -27.81 6.91
N ARG A 103 1.84 -27.09 6.86
CA ARG A 103 1.31 -26.54 5.60
C ARG A 103 1.42 -25.03 5.61
N PHE A 104 1.91 -24.47 4.50
CA PHE A 104 2.10 -23.05 4.32
C PHE A 104 0.84 -22.28 4.72
N MET A 105 0.97 -21.46 5.77
CA MET A 105 -0.07 -20.59 6.32
C MET A 105 -1.42 -21.28 6.58
N GLN A 106 -1.39 -22.56 6.98
CA GLN A 106 -2.58 -23.34 7.29
C GLN A 106 -2.51 -23.96 8.68
N ASP A 107 -3.67 -24.09 9.31
CA ASP A 107 -3.83 -24.68 10.62
C ASP A 107 -4.29 -26.13 10.47
N LYS A 108 -3.37 -27.05 10.75
CA LYS A 108 -3.59 -28.49 10.64
C LYS A 108 -4.36 -29.10 11.81
N ASN A 109 -4.64 -28.32 12.85
CA ASN A 109 -5.41 -28.78 14.00
C ASN A 109 -6.92 -28.59 13.79
N LEU A 110 -7.33 -28.15 12.60
CA LEU A 110 -8.72 -28.09 12.19
C LEU A 110 -9.22 -29.48 11.81
N ASN A 111 -10.46 -29.77 12.20
CA ASN A 111 -11.11 -31.05 12.03
C ASN A 111 -12.29 -30.94 11.04
N GLU A 112 -12.85 -32.08 10.64
CA GLU A 112 -13.99 -32.13 9.70
C GLU A 112 -15.25 -31.41 10.20
N GLU A 113 -15.40 -31.28 11.52
CA GLU A 113 -16.53 -30.57 12.17
C GLU A 113 -16.39 -29.04 12.14
N ASP A 114 -15.19 -28.51 11.84
CA ASP A 114 -14.97 -27.07 11.76
C ASP A 114 -15.71 -26.47 10.55
N THR A 115 -16.11 -25.20 10.70
CA THR A 115 -16.90 -24.48 9.68
C THR A 115 -16.21 -24.49 8.32
N ILE A 116 -16.98 -24.79 7.27
CA ILE A 116 -16.50 -24.80 5.89
C ILE A 116 -16.96 -23.52 5.20
N PHE A 117 -16.02 -22.79 4.61
CA PHE A 117 -16.30 -21.67 3.71
C PHE A 117 -15.95 -22.04 2.27
N ASP A 118 -16.70 -21.50 1.31
CA ASP A 118 -16.37 -21.56 -0.10
C ASP A 118 -15.05 -20.84 -0.37
N ILE A 119 -14.33 -21.27 -1.40
CA ILE A 119 -13.01 -20.71 -1.71
C ILE A 119 -13.04 -19.22 -2.08
N SER A 120 -14.19 -18.72 -2.55
CA SER A 120 -14.42 -17.30 -2.77
C SER A 120 -14.16 -16.46 -1.52
N ALA A 121 -14.42 -16.98 -0.32
CA ALA A 121 -14.21 -16.29 0.95
C ALA A 121 -12.71 -16.02 1.28
N LEU A 122 -11.79 -16.64 0.53
CA LEU A 122 -10.35 -16.34 0.59
C LEU A 122 -10.01 -15.00 -0.09
N PHE A 123 -10.91 -14.46 -0.91
CA PHE A 123 -10.72 -13.21 -1.64
C PHE A 123 -11.37 -12.06 -0.88
N ILE A 124 -10.60 -11.01 -0.59
CA ILE A 124 -10.97 -9.91 0.34
C ILE A 124 -12.22 -9.15 -0.13
N GLU A 125 -12.44 -9.06 -1.44
CA GLU A 125 -13.59 -8.39 -2.03
C GLU A 125 -14.88 -9.22 -2.02
N SER A 126 -14.80 -10.52 -1.73
CA SER A 126 -15.96 -11.40 -1.77
C SER A 126 -17.02 -10.96 -0.74
N PRO A 127 -18.30 -10.95 -1.14
CA PRO A 127 -19.34 -10.42 -0.28
C PRO A 127 -19.63 -11.41 0.86
N GLY A 128 -19.50 -10.93 2.11
CA GLY A 128 -19.95 -11.71 3.27
C GLY A 128 -21.47 -11.90 3.31
N GLU A 129 -21.92 -12.79 4.20
CA GLU A 129 -23.33 -13.21 4.32
C GLU A 129 -24.31 -12.02 4.40
N ASN A 130 -24.02 -11.03 5.26
CA ASN A 130 -24.85 -9.84 5.40
C ASN A 130 -24.87 -8.97 4.14
N THR A 131 -23.76 -8.89 3.41
CA THR A 131 -23.68 -8.14 2.15
C THR A 131 -24.59 -8.78 1.11
N ILE A 132 -24.58 -10.11 1.00
CA ILE A 132 -25.45 -10.88 0.10
C ILE A 132 -26.92 -10.73 0.51
N LYS A 133 -27.23 -10.96 1.79
CA LYS A 133 -28.59 -10.89 2.35
C LYS A 133 -29.24 -9.52 2.15
N LEU A 134 -28.47 -8.46 2.33
CA LEU A 134 -28.92 -7.08 2.15
C LEU A 134 -28.76 -6.57 0.70
N LYS A 135 -28.33 -7.42 -0.24
CA LYS A 135 -28.10 -7.08 -1.66
C LYS A 135 -27.18 -5.86 -1.86
N LYS A 136 -26.13 -5.76 -1.04
CA LYS A 136 -25.16 -4.65 -1.04
C LYS A 136 -23.95 -4.90 -1.96
N ASP A 137 -24.00 -5.97 -2.74
CA ASP A 137 -22.95 -6.51 -3.61
C ASP A 137 -23.23 -6.29 -5.10
N PHE A 138 -23.98 -5.24 -5.46
CA PHE A 138 -24.47 -4.98 -6.82
C PHE A 138 -23.41 -5.06 -7.93
N PHE A 139 -22.16 -4.66 -7.66
CA PHE A 139 -21.06 -4.68 -8.63
C PHE A 139 -20.22 -5.95 -8.61
N ILE A 140 -20.50 -6.89 -7.69
CA ILE A 140 -19.75 -8.14 -7.57
C ILE A 140 -20.53 -9.23 -8.30
N LYS A 141 -19.88 -9.89 -9.26
CA LYS A 141 -20.42 -11.08 -9.91
C LYS A 141 -20.32 -12.25 -8.93
N ARG A 142 -21.46 -12.63 -8.34
CA ARG A 142 -21.57 -13.84 -7.51
C ARG A 142 -21.12 -15.06 -8.29
N ASP A 143 -20.61 -16.05 -7.56
CA ASP A 143 -20.18 -17.35 -8.10
C ASP A 143 -19.09 -17.26 -9.19
N SER A 144 -18.38 -16.13 -9.27
CA SER A 144 -17.27 -15.94 -10.21
C SER A 144 -16.00 -16.69 -9.81
N ILE A 145 -15.89 -17.12 -8.56
CA ILE A 145 -14.79 -17.93 -8.05
C ILE A 145 -15.38 -19.08 -7.24
N SER A 146 -15.47 -20.25 -7.86
CA SER A 146 -15.99 -21.50 -7.29
C SER A 146 -14.88 -22.53 -7.08
N GLN A 147 -13.83 -22.47 -7.90
CA GLN A 147 -12.69 -23.38 -7.85
C GLN A 147 -11.42 -22.68 -8.31
N ILE A 148 -10.31 -22.95 -7.64
CA ILE A 148 -8.99 -22.40 -8.00
C ILE A 148 -7.92 -23.49 -8.04
N CYS A 149 -6.89 -23.31 -8.86
CA CYS A 149 -5.72 -24.18 -8.85
C CYS A 149 -4.86 -23.93 -7.60
N GLU A 150 -4.00 -24.90 -7.29
CA GLU A 150 -3.07 -24.84 -6.17
C GLU A 150 -2.15 -23.60 -6.19
N LYS A 151 -1.71 -23.15 -7.38
CA LYS A 151 -0.89 -21.94 -7.53
C LYS A 151 -1.65 -20.69 -7.05
N CYS A 152 -2.88 -20.51 -7.53
CA CYS A 152 -3.74 -19.39 -7.10
C CYS A 152 -4.16 -19.50 -5.64
N ALA A 153 -4.33 -20.73 -5.12
CA ALA A 153 -4.60 -20.95 -3.70
C ALA A 153 -3.43 -20.51 -2.81
N GLY A 154 -2.18 -20.79 -3.22
CA GLY A 154 -0.99 -20.31 -2.52
C GLY A 154 -0.89 -18.79 -2.47
N ILE A 155 -1.07 -18.11 -3.61
CA ILE A 155 -1.07 -16.63 -3.68
C ILE A 155 -2.22 -16.05 -2.85
N GLY A 156 -3.43 -16.59 -3.04
CA GLY A 156 -4.65 -16.14 -2.36
C GLY A 156 -4.54 -16.27 -0.86
N LEU A 157 -4.01 -17.39 -0.37
CA LEU A 157 -3.81 -17.63 1.06
C LEU A 157 -2.83 -16.64 1.67
N PHE A 158 -1.67 -16.41 1.02
CA PHE A 158 -0.71 -15.41 1.50
C PHE A 158 -1.33 -14.00 1.48
N SER A 159 -1.97 -13.62 0.37
CA SER A 159 -2.64 -12.32 0.22
C SER A 159 -3.69 -12.09 1.31
N PHE A 160 -4.51 -13.10 1.58
CA PHE A 160 -5.56 -13.03 2.58
C PHE A 160 -4.98 -12.92 3.98
N GLN A 161 -4.02 -13.76 4.37
CA GLN A 161 -3.43 -13.73 5.71
C GLN A 161 -2.66 -12.42 5.96
N THR A 162 -1.84 -11.98 5.00
CA THR A 162 -0.99 -10.78 5.13
C THR A 162 -1.75 -9.46 5.13
N ASN A 163 -2.95 -9.43 4.53
CA ASN A 163 -3.79 -8.24 4.42
C ASN A 163 -5.14 -8.39 5.13
N SER A 164 -5.31 -9.45 5.94
CA SER A 164 -6.59 -9.86 6.53
C SER A 164 -7.36 -8.69 7.14
N PRO A 165 -8.53 -8.33 6.58
CA PRO A 165 -9.40 -7.34 7.18
C PRO A 165 -10.08 -7.90 8.44
N SER A 166 -10.88 -7.07 9.13
CA SER A 166 -11.81 -7.60 10.13
C SER A 166 -12.73 -8.61 9.46
N GLY A 167 -13.03 -9.72 10.13
CA GLY A 167 -13.86 -10.80 9.59
C GLY A 167 -15.13 -11.07 10.40
N GLY A 168 -15.46 -10.20 11.36
CA GLY A 168 -16.54 -10.42 12.32
C GLY A 168 -16.03 -11.08 13.59
N GLN A 169 -16.94 -11.60 14.42
CA GLN A 169 -16.59 -12.07 15.76
C GLN A 169 -15.56 -13.21 15.70
N GLY A 170 -14.38 -12.96 16.28
CA GLY A 170 -13.29 -13.93 16.36
C GLY A 170 -12.45 -14.06 15.08
N HIS A 171 -12.78 -13.35 14.00
CA HIS A 171 -11.94 -13.28 12.81
C HIS A 171 -11.08 -12.00 12.86
N LEU A 172 -9.86 -12.15 13.39
CA LEU A 172 -8.85 -11.13 13.70
C LEU A 172 -8.14 -10.50 12.47
N THR A 173 -7.64 -9.28 12.58
CA THR A 173 -6.92 -8.60 11.49
C THR A 173 -5.47 -9.04 11.37
N SER A 174 -4.81 -8.70 10.26
CA SER A 174 -3.35 -8.88 10.10
C SER A 174 -2.54 -8.12 11.15
N ILE A 175 -1.24 -8.41 11.22
CA ILE A 175 -0.26 -7.76 12.11
C ILE A 175 -0.17 -6.24 11.90
N ARG A 176 -0.62 -5.76 10.74
CA ARG A 176 -0.70 -4.34 10.38
C ARG A 176 -2.13 -3.79 10.37
N GLY A 177 -3.08 -4.45 11.04
CA GLY A 177 -4.49 -4.10 10.92
C GLY A 177 -5.13 -4.62 9.63
N GLY A 178 -6.35 -4.17 9.34
CA GLY A 178 -7.15 -4.69 8.24
C GLY A 178 -7.01 -3.88 6.96
N GLY A 179 -6.43 -4.46 5.91
CA GLY A 179 -6.13 -3.76 4.65
C GLY A 179 -5.01 -2.71 4.77
N PRO A 180 -3.81 -3.08 5.24
CA PRO A 180 -2.74 -2.13 5.50
C PRO A 180 -2.22 -1.45 4.23
N LEU A 181 -1.78 -0.19 4.34
CA LEU A 181 -1.06 0.49 3.28
C LEU A 181 0.37 -0.06 3.21
N THR A 182 0.74 -0.59 2.05
CA THR A 182 2.07 -1.13 1.77
C THR A 182 2.81 -0.17 0.86
N THR A 183 4.07 0.10 1.17
CA THR A 183 4.93 1.04 0.43
C THR A 183 6.29 0.42 0.17
N PHE A 184 6.75 0.51 -1.08
CA PHE A 184 8.02 -0.01 -1.54
C PHE A 184 8.80 1.05 -2.30
N VAL A 185 10.12 1.04 -2.13
CA VAL A 185 11.01 1.79 -3.02
C VAL A 185 11.13 1.03 -4.32
N THR A 186 11.03 1.75 -5.42
CA THR A 186 11.37 1.24 -6.75
C THR A 186 12.33 2.20 -7.41
N SER A 187 13.07 1.72 -8.40
CA SER A 187 13.88 2.61 -9.21
C SER A 187 13.95 2.18 -10.66
N LYS A 188 14.11 3.18 -11.52
CA LYS A 188 14.41 3.02 -12.93
C LYS A 188 15.82 3.53 -13.18
N LEU A 189 16.71 2.60 -13.47
CA LEU A 189 18.07 2.82 -13.92
C LEU A 189 18.07 3.16 -15.41
N LYS A 190 19.11 3.88 -15.83
CA LYS A 190 19.32 4.30 -17.23
C LYS A 190 19.40 3.11 -18.19
N ASP A 191 20.01 2.03 -17.75
CA ASP A 191 20.08 0.78 -18.49
C ASP A 191 18.79 -0.02 -18.26
N PRO A 192 17.92 -0.19 -19.27
CA PRO A 192 16.66 -0.89 -19.13
C PRO A 192 16.81 -2.34 -18.66
N LYS A 193 17.91 -3.01 -19.00
CA LYS A 193 18.13 -4.42 -18.66
C LYS A 193 18.48 -4.62 -17.18
N LYS A 194 18.99 -3.57 -16.53
CA LYS A 194 19.22 -3.55 -15.06
C LYS A 194 17.96 -3.28 -14.24
N ASN A 195 16.84 -2.93 -14.89
CA ASN A 195 15.53 -2.79 -14.25
C ASN A 195 14.84 -4.17 -14.11
N SER A 196 15.52 -5.09 -13.45
CA SER A 196 15.02 -6.45 -13.21
C SER A 196 14.08 -6.51 -11.99
N LEU A 197 13.35 -7.61 -11.88
CA LEU A 197 12.57 -7.93 -10.68
C LEU A 197 13.47 -8.01 -9.44
N TRP A 198 14.69 -8.53 -9.57
CA TRP A 198 15.68 -8.51 -8.49
C TRP A 198 15.96 -7.11 -7.97
N SER A 199 16.29 -6.15 -8.85
CA SER A 199 16.60 -4.79 -8.39
C SER A 199 15.40 -4.13 -7.71
N LYS A 200 14.17 -4.39 -8.17
CA LYS A 200 12.94 -3.94 -7.50
C LYS A 200 12.74 -4.56 -6.11
N LEU A 201 12.96 -5.88 -5.96
CA LEU A 201 12.78 -6.57 -4.68
C LEU A 201 13.88 -6.19 -3.68
N TRP A 202 15.14 -6.18 -4.13
CA TRP A 202 16.31 -5.97 -3.28
C TRP A 202 16.36 -4.58 -2.64
N LEU A 203 15.80 -3.57 -3.32
CA LEU A 203 15.57 -2.22 -2.75
C LEU A 203 14.82 -2.23 -1.41
N ASN A 204 14.04 -3.28 -1.16
CA ASN A 204 13.16 -3.41 0.00
C ASN A 204 13.61 -4.51 0.98
N VAL A 205 14.77 -5.13 0.75
CA VAL A 205 15.44 -6.02 1.71
C VAL A 205 16.38 -5.20 2.59
N LEU A 206 16.35 -5.44 3.90
CA LEU A 206 17.10 -4.72 4.92
C LEU A 206 18.28 -5.56 5.44
N PRO A 207 19.42 -4.93 5.77
CA PRO A 207 20.50 -5.62 6.49
C PRO A 207 20.04 -6.24 7.82
N LYS A 208 20.73 -7.30 8.27
CA LYS A 208 20.40 -8.04 9.50
C LYS A 208 20.32 -7.16 10.74
N SER A 209 21.11 -6.10 10.81
CA SER A 209 21.13 -5.14 11.93
C SER A 209 19.77 -4.53 12.25
N TYR A 210 18.87 -4.40 11.27
CA TYR A 210 17.51 -3.86 11.47
C TYR A 210 16.60 -4.78 12.29
N PHE A 211 16.94 -6.06 12.43
CA PHE A 211 16.16 -7.05 13.19
C PHE A 211 16.90 -7.59 14.42
N GLN A 212 18.11 -7.09 14.69
CA GLN A 212 18.85 -7.44 15.90
C GLN A 212 18.31 -6.62 17.08
N VAL A 213 17.51 -7.27 17.93
CA VAL A 213 16.99 -6.61 19.14
C VAL A 213 17.80 -7.03 20.36
N ASN A 214 18.55 -6.08 20.93
CA ASN A 214 19.28 -6.29 22.17
C ASN A 214 18.32 -6.62 23.33
N GLY A 215 18.60 -7.69 24.07
CA GLY A 215 17.84 -8.07 25.26
C GLY A 215 16.56 -8.88 25.00
N GLN A 216 16.22 -9.22 23.75
CA GLN A 216 15.12 -10.15 23.48
C GLN A 216 15.57 -11.61 23.68
N LYS A 217 14.63 -12.44 24.14
CA LYS A 217 14.80 -13.90 24.20
C LYS A 217 15.10 -14.40 22.80
N LYS A 218 16.16 -15.21 22.64
CA LYS A 218 16.45 -15.87 21.37
C LYS A 218 15.33 -16.87 21.06
N ILE A 219 14.50 -16.52 20.08
CA ILE A 219 13.48 -17.41 19.53
C ILE A 219 14.10 -18.17 18.36
N PRO A 220 13.89 -19.49 18.23
CA PRO A 220 14.47 -20.28 17.14
C PRO A 220 14.02 -19.78 15.76
N PHE A 221 14.90 -19.90 14.77
CA PHE A 221 14.61 -19.50 13.39
C PHE A 221 13.41 -20.26 12.80
N GLN A 222 13.18 -21.51 13.21
CA GLN A 222 12.02 -22.28 12.76
C GLN A 222 10.70 -21.58 13.10
N SER A 223 10.65 -20.76 14.16
CA SER A 223 9.47 -20.00 14.57
C SER A 223 9.28 -18.67 13.83
N VAL A 224 10.11 -18.37 12.81
CA VAL A 224 9.86 -17.28 11.85
C VAL A 224 8.49 -17.44 11.21
N PHE A 225 8.15 -18.68 10.84
CA PHE A 225 6.89 -19.04 10.21
C PHE A 225 5.90 -19.53 11.27
N PRO A 226 4.81 -18.81 11.56
CA PRO A 226 3.95 -19.18 12.70
C PRO A 226 3.33 -20.58 12.59
N TRP A 227 3.00 -21.04 11.39
CA TRP A 227 2.36 -22.34 11.14
C TRP A 227 3.29 -23.56 11.31
N THR A 228 4.60 -23.36 11.46
CA THR A 228 5.55 -24.44 11.80
C THR A 228 5.77 -24.56 13.30
N ASN A 229 5.27 -23.62 14.10
CA ASN A 229 5.44 -23.63 15.54
C ASN A 229 4.51 -24.68 16.18
N PRO A 230 5.04 -25.75 16.82
CA PRO A 230 4.22 -26.80 17.41
C PRO A 230 3.37 -26.32 18.60
N LYS A 231 3.66 -25.15 19.15
CA LYS A 231 2.92 -24.53 20.26
C LYS A 231 2.11 -23.30 19.82
N ILE A 232 1.80 -23.20 18.53
CA ILE A 232 1.08 -22.03 18.02
C ILE A 232 -0.32 -21.87 18.66
N GLU A 233 -0.98 -22.97 19.01
CA GLU A 233 -2.30 -22.97 19.62
C GLU A 233 -2.34 -22.27 20.99
N ASP A 234 -1.25 -22.34 21.75
CA ASP A 234 -1.11 -21.63 23.02
C ASP A 234 -1.28 -20.11 22.84
N LEU A 235 -0.98 -19.59 21.64
CA LEU A 235 -1.13 -18.18 21.28
C LEU A 235 -2.50 -17.87 20.62
N GLN A 236 -3.21 -18.87 20.10
CA GLN A 236 -4.48 -18.75 19.38
C GLN A 236 -5.68 -18.96 20.32
N THR A 237 -5.64 -18.34 21.49
CA THR A 237 -6.70 -18.42 22.50
C THR A 237 -7.43 -17.08 22.61
N LYS A 238 -8.76 -17.13 22.74
CA LYS A 238 -9.60 -15.93 22.90
C LYS A 238 -9.09 -15.05 24.05
N GLY A 239 -8.85 -13.77 23.76
CA GLY A 239 -8.38 -12.77 24.73
C GLY A 239 -6.87 -12.75 24.96
N LYS A 240 -6.10 -13.65 24.34
CA LYS A 240 -4.65 -13.60 24.35
C LYS A 240 -4.14 -12.71 23.21
N THR A 241 -3.15 -11.89 23.52
CA THR A 241 -2.51 -10.98 22.57
C THR A 241 -1.06 -11.42 22.35
N THR A 242 -0.68 -11.53 21.08
CA THR A 242 0.66 -11.84 20.59
C THR A 242 1.48 -10.55 20.45
N THR A 243 2.57 -10.50 21.20
CA THR A 243 3.52 -9.39 21.28
C THR A 243 4.81 -9.72 20.53
N PRO A 244 5.67 -8.74 20.22
CA PRO A 244 6.99 -8.99 19.63
C PRO A 244 7.91 -9.93 20.43
N GLN A 245 7.60 -10.18 21.71
CA GLN A 245 8.34 -11.10 22.55
C GLN A 245 7.89 -12.57 22.37
N ASP A 246 6.74 -12.81 21.74
CA ASP A 246 6.15 -14.14 21.56
C ASP A 246 6.59 -14.84 20.27
N LEU A 247 6.96 -14.07 19.23
CA LEU A 247 7.38 -14.60 17.92
C LEU A 247 8.76 -14.08 17.53
N HIS A 248 9.37 -14.76 16.57
CA HIS A 248 10.63 -14.31 15.99
C HIS A 248 10.44 -12.92 15.33
N PRO A 249 11.41 -11.98 15.39
CA PRO A 249 11.26 -10.65 14.80
C PRO A 249 10.86 -10.64 13.32
N LEU A 250 11.42 -11.57 12.54
CA LEU A 250 11.08 -11.77 11.12
C LEU A 250 9.66 -12.32 10.86
N SER A 251 8.93 -12.78 11.88
CA SER A 251 7.51 -13.16 11.74
C SER A 251 6.62 -11.97 11.37
N VAL A 252 7.13 -10.74 11.44
CA VAL A 252 6.44 -9.54 10.97
C VAL A 252 5.99 -9.65 9.51
N TYR A 253 6.74 -10.37 8.67
CA TYR A 253 6.41 -10.61 7.25
C TYR A 253 5.38 -11.75 7.03
N TRP A 254 5.07 -12.51 8.08
CA TRP A 254 4.32 -13.76 7.99
C TRP A 254 3.10 -13.71 8.88
N SER A 255 2.25 -12.71 8.65
CA SER A 255 1.03 -12.53 9.43
C SER A 255 0.13 -13.78 9.33
N TYR A 256 -0.40 -14.23 10.45
CA TYR A 256 -1.14 -15.48 10.57
C TYR A 256 -2.38 -15.36 11.47
N PRO A 257 -3.30 -14.42 11.19
CA PRO A 257 -4.47 -14.16 12.04
C PRO A 257 -5.67 -15.08 11.77
N ARG A 258 -5.73 -15.74 10.60
CA ARG A 258 -6.84 -16.63 10.20
C ARG A 258 -6.42 -18.08 10.36
N ARG A 259 -7.27 -18.89 11.00
CA ARG A 259 -7.10 -20.35 11.07
C ARG A 259 -7.81 -20.96 9.87
N ILE A 260 -7.05 -21.44 8.89
CA ILE A 260 -7.54 -21.91 7.59
C ILE A 260 -6.91 -23.26 7.28
N LEU A 261 -7.67 -24.21 6.75
CA LEU A 261 -7.16 -25.46 6.20
C LEU A 261 -7.81 -25.72 4.84
N LEU A 262 -7.02 -25.67 3.76
CA LEU A 262 -7.51 -25.84 2.40
C LEU A 262 -7.92 -27.28 2.14
N ARG A 263 -9.04 -27.48 1.42
CA ARG A 263 -9.50 -28.80 0.98
C ARG A 263 -9.00 -29.07 -0.44
N LYS A 264 -8.03 -29.98 -0.54
CA LYS A 264 -7.44 -30.42 -1.81
C LYS A 264 -8.37 -31.42 -2.49
N GLU A 265 -8.66 -31.22 -3.76
CA GLU A 265 -9.41 -32.16 -4.60
C GLU A 265 -8.58 -32.48 -5.85
N GLU A 266 -8.35 -33.77 -6.12
CA GLU A 266 -7.62 -34.24 -7.30
C GLU A 266 -8.60 -34.45 -8.47
N GLU A 267 -8.85 -33.38 -9.20
CA GLU A 267 -9.78 -33.35 -10.31
C GLU A 267 -9.26 -32.41 -11.40
N ASN A 268 -9.48 -32.78 -12.66
CA ASN A 268 -9.17 -31.91 -13.78
C ASN A 268 -10.22 -30.82 -13.94
N GLY A 269 -9.79 -29.57 -13.97
CA GLY A 269 -10.66 -28.44 -14.30
C GLY A 269 -9.87 -27.18 -14.59
N ALA A 270 -10.59 -26.07 -14.78
CA ALA A 270 -9.99 -24.76 -15.00
C ALA A 270 -10.08 -23.92 -13.73
N CYS A 271 -9.02 -23.18 -13.42
CA CYS A 271 -9.03 -22.23 -12.32
C CYS A 271 -9.81 -20.96 -12.70
N ASP A 272 -10.76 -20.56 -11.88
CA ASP A 272 -11.58 -19.36 -12.15
C ASP A 272 -10.78 -18.03 -12.08
N VAL A 273 -9.58 -18.05 -11.49
CA VAL A 273 -8.73 -16.86 -11.31
C VAL A 273 -7.72 -16.69 -12.44
N CYS A 274 -7.00 -17.75 -12.80
CA CYS A 274 -5.96 -17.66 -13.86
C CYS A 274 -6.38 -18.31 -15.18
N ASN A 275 -7.57 -18.90 -15.25
CA ASN A 275 -8.13 -19.58 -16.41
C ASN A 275 -7.26 -20.72 -16.99
N ARG A 276 -6.33 -21.25 -16.18
CA ARG A 276 -5.45 -22.36 -16.56
C ARG A 276 -6.00 -23.68 -16.05
N SER A 277 -5.79 -24.73 -16.83
CA SER A 277 -6.11 -26.10 -16.42
C SER A 277 -5.22 -26.56 -15.25
N SER A 278 -5.80 -27.33 -14.35
CA SER A 278 -5.12 -27.92 -13.20
C SER A 278 -5.71 -29.30 -12.92
N SER A 279 -4.87 -30.23 -12.47
CA SER A 279 -5.29 -31.54 -11.95
C SER A 279 -5.58 -31.52 -10.44
N VAL A 280 -5.32 -30.38 -9.79
CA VAL A 280 -5.63 -30.13 -8.39
C VAL A 280 -6.46 -28.87 -8.28
N LEU A 281 -7.62 -28.96 -7.64
CA LEU A 281 -8.54 -27.87 -7.43
C LEU A 281 -8.81 -27.70 -5.93
N VAL A 282 -9.13 -26.47 -5.54
CA VAL A 282 -9.57 -26.10 -4.20
C VAL A 282 -10.89 -25.36 -4.34
N ARG A 283 -11.95 -25.90 -3.73
CA ARG A 283 -13.31 -25.34 -3.78
C ARG A 283 -13.79 -24.78 -2.45
N SER A 284 -13.18 -25.21 -1.36
CA SER A 284 -13.54 -24.80 -0.01
C SER A 284 -12.36 -24.95 0.97
N TYR A 285 -12.52 -24.42 2.17
CA TYR A 285 -11.58 -24.58 3.26
C TYR A 285 -12.28 -24.66 4.61
N HIS A 286 -11.71 -25.39 5.56
CA HIS A 286 -12.13 -25.34 6.95
C HIS A 286 -11.57 -24.10 7.62
N THR A 287 -12.34 -23.50 8.52
CA THR A 287 -11.95 -22.32 9.29
C THR A 287 -12.42 -22.38 10.73
N LYS A 288 -11.66 -21.75 11.61
CA LYS A 288 -12.00 -21.55 13.02
C LYS A 288 -11.71 -20.12 13.45
N THR A 289 -12.47 -19.65 14.44
CA THR A 289 -12.25 -18.32 15.03
C THR A 289 -11.03 -18.31 15.96
N TYR A 290 -10.54 -17.09 16.26
CA TYR A 290 -9.45 -16.77 17.17
C TYR A 290 -8.09 -17.36 16.75
N GLY A 291 -7.51 -16.85 15.66
CA GLY A 291 -6.09 -17.06 15.34
C GLY A 291 -5.16 -16.16 16.17
N LEU A 292 -4.02 -15.77 15.62
CA LEU A 292 -3.13 -14.83 16.33
C LEU A 292 -3.73 -13.43 16.41
N SER A 293 -3.78 -12.87 17.62
CA SER A 293 -4.23 -11.50 17.89
C SER A 293 -3.03 -10.61 18.16
N TYR A 294 -2.64 -9.75 17.24
CA TYR A 294 -1.43 -8.93 17.38
C TYR A 294 -1.64 -7.72 18.30
N SER A 295 -0.67 -7.44 19.18
CA SER A 295 -0.69 -6.28 20.06
C SER A 295 -0.68 -4.97 19.29
N GLU A 296 -1.63 -4.08 19.60
CA GLU A 296 -1.72 -2.77 18.96
C GLU A 296 -0.44 -1.93 19.17
N GLY A 297 0.15 -1.50 18.07
CA GLY A 297 1.40 -0.73 18.01
C GLY A 297 2.65 -1.33 18.66
N GLY A 298 2.61 -2.60 19.05
CA GLY A 298 3.81 -3.36 19.38
C GLY A 298 4.60 -3.78 18.14
N TRP A 299 3.94 -3.87 16.98
CA TRP A 299 4.53 -4.36 15.74
C TRP A 299 4.79 -3.21 14.75
N ILE A 300 6.07 -2.99 14.44
CA ILE A 300 6.49 -2.04 13.40
C ILE A 300 6.93 -2.84 12.16
N HIS A 301 6.04 -2.89 11.17
CA HIS A 301 6.24 -3.60 9.93
C HIS A 301 7.05 -2.74 8.94
N PRO A 302 8.10 -3.29 8.31
CA PRO A 302 9.01 -2.50 7.46
C PRO A 302 8.37 -1.81 6.25
N PHE A 303 7.28 -2.35 5.73
CA PHE A 303 6.60 -1.85 4.52
C PHE A 303 5.47 -0.85 4.77
N SER A 304 5.08 -0.57 6.02
CA SER A 304 3.95 0.32 6.28
C SER A 304 4.41 1.64 6.88
N PRO A 305 3.84 2.78 6.44
CA PRO A 305 3.97 4.02 7.18
C PRO A 305 3.07 3.97 8.42
N TYR A 306 3.45 4.72 9.45
CA TYR A 306 2.78 4.73 10.76
C TYR A 306 2.49 6.15 11.23
N TYR A 307 1.38 6.34 11.95
CA TYR A 307 1.10 7.55 12.73
C TYR A 307 1.09 7.22 14.22
N LYS A 308 1.40 8.23 15.04
CA LYS A 308 1.40 8.12 16.48
C LYS A 308 -0.01 8.43 17.01
N SER A 309 -0.66 7.43 17.59
CA SER A 309 -1.85 7.60 18.42
C SER A 309 -1.45 8.08 19.82
N LYS A 310 -2.42 8.27 20.73
CA LYS A 310 -2.12 8.65 22.13
C LYS A 310 -1.25 7.61 22.85
N GLU A 311 -1.38 6.34 22.47
CA GLU A 311 -0.84 5.22 23.24
C GLU A 311 0.14 4.35 22.42
N SER A 312 0.12 4.44 21.10
CA SER A 312 0.79 3.46 20.24
C SER A 312 1.07 3.99 18.82
N TRP A 313 1.95 3.30 18.08
CA TRP A 313 2.14 3.55 16.66
C TRP A 313 1.19 2.70 15.85
N LEU A 314 0.37 3.32 15.01
CA LEU A 314 -0.64 2.64 14.19
C LEU A 314 -0.29 2.73 12.71
N PRO A 315 -0.44 1.64 11.95
CA PRO A 315 -0.19 1.66 10.52
C PRO A 315 -1.26 2.48 9.79
N TYR A 316 -0.84 3.18 8.75
CA TYR A 316 -1.78 3.81 7.83
C TYR A 316 -2.50 2.75 6.98
N HIS A 317 -3.73 3.08 6.62
CA HIS A 317 -4.60 2.29 5.76
C HIS A 317 -5.06 3.15 4.58
N PRO A 318 -5.22 2.58 3.38
CA PRO A 318 -5.82 3.29 2.25
C PRO A 318 -7.18 3.88 2.65
N GLN A 319 -7.46 5.07 2.13
CA GLN A 319 -8.71 5.79 2.38
C GLN A 319 -9.52 5.91 1.09
N PRO A 320 -10.84 6.15 1.19
CA PRO A 320 -11.68 6.41 0.03
C PRO A 320 -11.13 7.58 -0.81
N GLY A 321 -11.10 7.39 -2.13
CA GLY A 321 -10.60 8.40 -3.07
C GLY A 321 -9.17 8.15 -3.55
N GLY A 322 -8.48 7.14 -2.99
CA GLY A 322 -7.22 6.62 -3.50
C GLY A 322 -5.97 7.32 -2.98
N ILE A 323 -4.81 6.83 -3.45
CA ILE A 323 -3.50 7.28 -2.99
C ILE A 323 -3.00 8.39 -3.91
N LEU A 324 -3.39 9.62 -3.62
CA LEU A 324 -3.03 10.82 -4.37
C LEU A 324 -1.98 11.66 -3.64
N TYR A 325 -1.44 12.68 -4.31
CA TYR A 325 -0.32 13.48 -3.83
C TYR A 325 -0.47 14.12 -2.43
N HIS A 326 -1.68 14.29 -1.90
CA HIS A 326 -1.90 14.80 -0.54
C HIS A 326 -1.35 13.88 0.56
N TYR A 327 -1.18 12.58 0.27
CA TYR A 327 -0.50 11.63 1.15
C TYR A 327 1.02 11.57 0.91
N TRP A 328 1.54 12.30 -0.08
CA TRP A 328 2.93 12.16 -0.51
C TRP A 328 3.91 12.40 0.63
N GLN A 329 3.74 13.47 1.41
CA GLN A 329 4.65 13.79 2.52
C GLN A 329 4.65 12.68 3.58
N THR A 330 3.48 12.17 3.97
CA THR A 330 3.35 11.06 4.92
C THR A 330 4.03 9.78 4.42
N ILE A 331 3.87 9.45 3.13
CA ILE A 331 4.43 8.23 2.55
C ILE A 331 5.94 8.34 2.32
N ALA A 332 6.42 9.49 1.84
CA ALA A 332 7.80 9.68 1.42
C ALA A 332 8.76 10.12 2.53
N LEU A 333 8.28 10.95 3.46
CA LEU A 333 9.12 11.59 4.49
C LEU A 333 8.66 11.23 5.91
N GLY A 334 7.35 11.26 6.14
CA GLY A 334 6.78 11.41 7.47
C GLY A 334 6.76 12.87 7.92
N LYS A 335 6.42 13.10 9.19
CA LYS A 335 6.16 14.40 9.81
C LYS A 335 6.57 14.34 11.28
N GLY A 336 7.90 14.35 11.49
CA GLY A 336 8.51 14.46 12.81
C GLY A 336 8.07 13.36 13.80
N GLN A 337 7.51 13.76 14.95
CA GLN A 337 7.08 12.82 15.99
C GLN A 337 5.64 12.30 15.82
N GLU A 338 4.90 12.81 14.83
CA GLU A 338 3.47 12.51 14.63
C GLU A 338 3.25 11.34 13.67
N ASP A 339 4.08 11.22 12.62
CA ASP A 339 4.04 10.09 11.71
C ASP A 339 5.43 9.79 11.13
N GLN A 340 5.59 8.57 10.60
CA GLN A 340 6.82 8.07 10.00
C GLN A 340 6.51 7.30 8.71
N ALA A 341 7.31 7.56 7.67
CA ALA A 341 7.33 6.73 6.48
C ALA A 341 7.76 5.29 6.81
N ALA A 342 7.45 4.34 5.92
CA ALA A 342 7.87 2.96 6.08
C ALA A 342 9.41 2.84 6.19
N LEU A 343 9.88 1.82 6.89
CA LEU A 343 11.31 1.65 7.18
C LEU A 343 12.15 1.55 5.90
N VAL A 344 11.66 0.82 4.89
CA VAL A 344 12.33 0.70 3.58
C VAL A 344 12.44 2.03 2.83
N ILE A 345 11.46 2.93 3.00
CA ILE A 345 11.49 4.29 2.42
C ILE A 345 12.52 5.15 3.16
N ARG A 346 12.45 5.17 4.50
CA ARG A 346 13.36 5.97 5.33
C ARG A 346 14.83 5.62 5.10
N ARG A 347 15.15 4.32 4.98
CA ARG A 347 16.50 3.85 4.65
C ARG A 347 16.99 4.41 3.31
N SER A 348 16.09 4.55 2.33
CA SER A 348 16.44 4.94 0.97
C SER A 348 16.57 6.45 0.76
N LEU A 349 16.23 7.28 1.75
CA LEU A 349 16.32 8.75 1.64
C LEU A 349 17.72 9.25 1.26
N ASN A 350 18.76 8.57 1.74
CA ASN A 350 20.16 8.95 1.52
C ASN A 350 20.80 8.25 0.31
N ARG A 351 20.09 7.35 -0.37
CA ARG A 351 20.61 6.63 -1.53
C ARG A 351 20.94 7.61 -2.66
N LYS A 352 22.06 7.41 -3.34
CA LYS A 352 22.44 8.24 -4.49
C LYS A 352 23.04 7.38 -5.59
N ILE A 353 22.24 7.05 -6.60
CA ILE A 353 22.75 6.51 -7.86
C ILE A 353 22.61 7.58 -8.96
N PRO A 354 23.71 7.98 -9.62
CA PRO A 354 23.65 8.96 -10.70
C PRO A 354 22.70 8.55 -11.83
N GLY A 355 21.65 9.35 -12.04
CA GLY A 355 20.68 9.14 -13.11
C GLY A 355 19.60 8.08 -12.83
N GLU A 356 19.54 7.54 -11.61
CA GLU A 356 18.43 6.72 -11.13
C GLU A 356 17.19 7.59 -10.92
N GLN A 357 16.05 7.12 -11.41
CA GLN A 357 14.74 7.70 -11.09
C GLN A 357 14.09 6.83 -10.01
N THR A 358 14.01 7.33 -8.79
CA THR A 358 13.37 6.62 -7.67
C THR A 358 11.87 6.96 -7.58
N SER A 359 11.08 5.96 -7.24
CA SER A 359 9.64 6.07 -7.00
C SER A 359 9.24 5.25 -5.77
N ILE A 360 8.05 5.52 -5.25
CA ILE A 360 7.40 4.72 -4.22
C ILE A 360 6.19 4.04 -4.85
N LEU A 361 6.23 2.71 -4.92
CA LEU A 361 5.04 1.92 -5.21
C LEU A 361 4.25 1.76 -3.92
N THR A 362 2.99 2.19 -3.92
CA THR A 362 2.11 2.17 -2.75
C THR A 362 0.78 1.54 -3.11
N PHE A 363 0.30 0.62 -2.28
CA PHE A 363 -0.94 -0.09 -2.54
C PHE A 363 -1.61 -0.65 -1.28
N GLY A 364 -2.89 -0.99 -1.41
CA GLY A 364 -3.66 -1.70 -0.40
C GLY A 364 -5.16 -1.63 -0.65
N TYR A 365 -5.92 -2.31 0.20
CA TYR A 365 -7.38 -2.25 0.20
C TYR A 365 -7.91 -1.09 1.06
N ASP A 366 -8.80 -0.26 0.51
CA ASP A 366 -9.68 0.61 1.31
C ASP A 366 -10.79 -0.25 1.94
N MET A 367 -10.75 -0.35 3.27
CA MET A 367 -11.64 -1.20 4.05
C MET A 367 -12.61 -0.37 4.89
N ASP A 368 -13.87 -0.78 4.88
CA ASP A 368 -14.89 -0.36 5.84
C ASP A 368 -15.24 -1.53 6.75
N ASN A 369 -14.50 -1.65 7.85
CA ASN A 369 -14.49 -2.82 8.72
C ASN A 369 -14.17 -4.12 7.94
N MET A 370 -15.17 -4.90 7.55
CA MET A 370 -15.01 -6.12 6.77
C MET A 370 -15.20 -5.93 5.27
N LYS A 371 -15.74 -4.78 4.84
CA LYS A 371 -16.13 -4.53 3.44
C LYS A 371 -14.98 -3.90 2.68
N ALA A 372 -14.48 -4.58 1.66
CA ALA A 372 -13.56 -3.97 0.71
C ALA A 372 -14.32 -3.00 -0.19
N ARG A 373 -13.87 -1.75 -0.25
CA ARG A 373 -14.42 -0.73 -1.15
C ARG A 373 -13.66 -0.69 -2.47
N CYS A 374 -12.32 -0.73 -2.40
CA CYS A 374 -11.46 -0.64 -3.58
C CYS A 374 -10.05 -1.18 -3.28
N TRP A 375 -9.38 -1.74 -4.28
CA TRP A 375 -7.92 -1.86 -4.29
C TRP A 375 -7.34 -0.58 -4.88
N TYR A 376 -6.47 0.09 -4.13
CA TYR A 376 -5.72 1.25 -4.62
C TYR A 376 -4.25 0.88 -4.82
N GLU A 377 -3.70 1.37 -5.92
CA GLU A 377 -2.29 1.23 -6.28
C GLU A 377 -1.83 2.51 -6.98
N SER A 378 -0.66 2.99 -6.62
CA SER A 378 -0.06 4.19 -7.20
C SER A 378 1.47 4.07 -7.17
N GLU A 379 2.13 4.64 -8.17
CA GLU A 379 3.58 4.81 -8.21
C GLU A 379 3.90 6.31 -8.20
N ILE A 380 4.38 6.81 -7.07
CA ILE A 380 4.62 8.25 -6.85
C ILE A 380 6.12 8.57 -6.90
N PRO A 381 6.54 9.75 -7.40
CA PRO A 381 7.95 10.15 -7.40
C PRO A 381 8.56 10.15 -5.98
N PHE A 382 9.78 9.64 -5.85
CA PHE A 382 10.57 9.72 -4.62
C PHE A 382 11.74 10.67 -4.82
N PHE A 383 11.92 11.62 -3.89
CA PHE A 383 12.94 12.64 -4.02
C PHE A 383 13.99 12.48 -2.94
N ASN A 384 15.22 12.15 -3.34
CA ASN A 384 16.33 12.07 -2.40
C ASN A 384 16.78 13.50 -2.07
N ILE A 385 16.61 13.92 -0.81
CA ILE A 385 16.90 15.26 -0.32
C ILE A 385 18.15 15.20 0.58
N PRO A 386 19.15 16.08 0.40
CA PRO A 386 20.27 16.17 1.32
C PRO A 386 19.81 16.42 2.77
N SER A 387 20.47 15.77 3.74
CA SER A 387 20.08 15.83 5.15
C SER A 387 20.11 17.26 5.72
N ASP A 388 20.98 18.13 5.22
CA ASP A 388 21.06 19.55 5.62
C ASP A 388 19.94 20.41 5.02
N LYS A 389 19.15 19.88 4.07
CA LYS A 389 18.04 20.57 3.39
C LYS A 389 16.67 20.00 3.72
N ILE A 390 16.60 18.82 4.35
CA ILE A 390 15.35 18.07 4.55
C ILE A 390 14.29 18.88 5.31
N GLU A 391 14.65 19.52 6.41
CA GLU A 391 13.70 20.30 7.24
C GLU A 391 13.07 21.44 6.45
N LYS A 392 13.89 22.18 5.70
CA LYS A 392 13.41 23.29 4.87
C LYS A 392 12.56 22.80 3.71
N PHE A 393 12.92 21.67 3.10
CA PHE A 393 12.12 21.04 2.05
C PHE A 393 10.75 20.61 2.57
N GLU A 394 10.71 19.93 3.72
CA GLU A 394 9.47 19.52 4.41
C GLU A 394 8.58 20.71 4.72
N GLU A 395 9.16 21.82 5.22
CA GLU A 395 8.41 23.04 5.50
C GLU A 395 7.70 23.58 4.22
N GLN A 396 8.42 23.64 3.10
CA GLN A 396 7.85 24.12 1.84
C GLN A 396 6.75 23.17 1.32
N VAL A 397 6.99 21.86 1.36
CA VAL A 397 6.01 20.85 0.94
C VAL A 397 4.75 20.91 1.81
N SER A 398 4.91 21.04 3.13
CA SER A 398 3.77 21.19 4.04
C SER A 398 2.93 22.43 3.72
N GLN A 399 3.55 23.58 3.44
CA GLN A 399 2.84 24.80 3.03
C GLN A 399 2.07 24.61 1.71
N ILE A 400 2.68 23.94 0.73
CA ILE A 400 2.07 23.59 -0.57
C ILE A 400 0.86 22.66 -0.40
N LEU A 401 1.01 21.60 0.39
CA LEU A 401 -0.03 20.61 0.66
C LEU A 401 -1.19 21.20 1.47
N ASN A 402 -0.89 21.96 2.53
CA ASN A 402 -1.91 22.62 3.36
C ASN A 402 -2.73 23.64 2.56
N THR A 403 -2.10 24.32 1.61
CA THR A 403 -2.81 25.23 0.69
C THR A 403 -3.77 24.48 -0.23
N SER A 404 -3.34 23.32 -0.75
CA SER A 404 -4.20 22.44 -1.55
C SER A 404 -5.43 21.98 -0.75
N THR A 405 -5.21 21.58 0.50
CA THR A 405 -6.29 21.18 1.42
C THR A 405 -7.30 22.31 1.68
N GLU A 406 -6.83 23.53 1.89
CA GLU A 406 -7.71 24.69 2.11
C GLU A 406 -8.53 25.03 0.85
N ILE A 407 -7.91 25.04 -0.35
CA ILE A 407 -8.63 25.34 -1.60
C ILE A 407 -9.63 24.25 -1.94
N LYS A 408 -9.28 22.98 -1.72
CA LYS A 408 -10.20 21.84 -1.86
C LYS A 408 -11.43 21.99 -0.96
N LYS A 409 -11.22 22.41 0.30
CA LYS A 409 -12.32 22.73 1.23
C LYS A 409 -13.19 23.89 0.73
N ASN A 410 -12.58 24.95 0.21
CA ASN A 410 -13.31 26.08 -0.36
C ASN A 410 -14.15 25.69 -1.57
N LEU A 411 -13.59 24.87 -2.48
CA LEU A 411 -14.31 24.32 -3.64
C LEU A 411 -15.56 23.55 -3.19
N ARG A 412 -15.39 22.62 -2.24
CA ARG A 412 -16.50 21.84 -1.70
C ARG A 412 -17.60 22.73 -1.12
N GLN A 413 -17.22 23.74 -0.34
CA GLN A 413 -18.17 24.66 0.25
C GLN A 413 -18.87 25.51 -0.83
N ALA A 414 -18.15 25.94 -1.86
CA ALA A 414 -18.71 26.73 -2.94
C ALA A 414 -19.74 25.92 -3.74
N VAL A 415 -19.40 24.70 -4.17
CA VAL A 415 -20.35 23.82 -4.89
C VAL A 415 -21.58 23.53 -4.03
N ARG A 416 -21.38 23.27 -2.73
CA ARG A 416 -22.50 23.10 -1.79
C ARG A 416 -23.42 24.33 -1.75
N ASN A 417 -22.84 25.53 -1.67
CA ASN A 417 -23.60 26.78 -1.64
C ASN A 417 -24.31 27.07 -2.98
N ALA A 418 -23.78 26.58 -4.09
CA ALA A 418 -24.40 26.71 -5.40
C ALA A 418 -25.61 25.77 -5.55
N TRP A 419 -25.50 24.54 -5.06
CA TRP A 419 -26.55 23.52 -5.17
C TRP A 419 -27.69 23.68 -4.17
N PHE A 420 -27.41 24.13 -2.94
CA PHE A 420 -28.39 24.12 -1.86
C PHE A 420 -28.65 25.53 -1.32
N ASP A 421 -29.93 25.84 -1.07
CA ASP A 421 -30.30 27.00 -0.25
C ASP A 421 -29.81 26.80 1.18
N LYS A 422 -29.32 27.87 1.82
CA LYS A 422 -28.82 27.90 3.21
C LYS A 422 -29.83 27.36 4.23
N LYS A 423 -31.12 27.27 3.87
CA LYS A 423 -32.21 26.76 4.71
C LYS A 423 -32.33 25.22 4.73
N ASN A 424 -31.72 24.51 3.78
CA ASN A 424 -31.77 23.05 3.72
C ASN A 424 -30.41 22.43 4.13
N ASP A 425 -30.39 21.77 5.28
CA ASP A 425 -29.21 21.08 5.85
C ASP A 425 -28.95 19.72 5.16
N THR A 426 -29.07 19.66 3.82
CA THR A 426 -28.89 18.42 3.07
C THR A 426 -27.41 18.04 2.99
N LYS A 427 -27.09 16.89 3.58
CA LYS A 427 -25.74 16.31 3.59
C LYS A 427 -25.52 15.43 2.36
N GLY A 428 -25.04 16.01 1.26
CA GLY A 428 -24.47 15.27 0.14
C GLY A 428 -23.00 14.91 0.37
N ASP A 429 -22.57 13.76 -0.18
CA ASP A 429 -21.15 13.40 -0.27
C ASP A 429 -20.52 14.10 -1.48
N LEU A 430 -19.48 14.88 -1.23
CA LEU A 430 -18.75 15.67 -2.22
C LEU A 430 -17.29 15.19 -2.37
N ALA A 431 -16.97 13.98 -1.90
CA ALA A 431 -15.62 13.41 -1.98
C ALA A 431 -15.11 13.28 -3.44
N PHE A 432 -16.01 13.17 -4.43
CA PHE A 432 -15.60 13.14 -5.84
C PHE A 432 -14.92 14.45 -6.30
N LEU A 433 -15.28 15.61 -5.72
CA LEU A 433 -14.63 16.90 -6.00
C LEU A 433 -13.19 16.89 -5.52
N ASP A 434 -12.95 16.31 -4.34
CA ASP A 434 -11.60 16.18 -3.78
C ASP A 434 -10.71 15.36 -4.71
N VAL A 435 -11.20 14.19 -5.16
CA VAL A 435 -10.46 13.30 -6.05
C VAL A 435 -10.19 13.98 -7.39
N SER A 436 -11.19 14.63 -7.97
CA SER A 436 -11.04 15.33 -9.26
C SER A 436 -10.01 16.47 -9.16
N PHE A 437 -10.12 17.31 -8.12
CA PHE A 437 -9.19 18.41 -7.88
C PHE A 437 -7.75 17.96 -7.68
N LEU A 438 -7.55 16.90 -6.90
CA LEU A 438 -6.22 16.36 -6.65
C LEU A 438 -5.63 15.72 -7.92
N LYS A 439 -6.41 14.98 -8.71
CA LYS A 439 -5.94 14.42 -9.98
C LYS A 439 -5.56 15.51 -10.99
N ASP A 440 -6.40 16.54 -11.12
CA ASP A 440 -6.16 17.66 -12.05
C ASP A 440 -4.88 18.44 -11.74
N THR A 441 -4.45 18.45 -10.47
CA THR A 441 -3.31 19.25 -10.01
C THR A 441 -2.06 18.42 -9.69
N GLU A 442 -2.12 17.09 -9.85
CA GLU A 442 -1.09 16.14 -9.39
C GLU A 442 0.25 16.30 -10.12
N SER A 443 0.26 16.38 -11.45
CA SER A 443 1.50 16.56 -12.22
C SER A 443 2.20 17.86 -11.82
N SER A 444 1.44 18.95 -11.69
CA SER A 444 1.98 20.24 -11.30
C SER A 444 2.48 20.29 -9.86
N PHE A 445 1.89 19.51 -8.96
CA PHE A 445 2.43 19.31 -7.62
C PHE A 445 3.82 18.66 -7.67
N TYR A 446 3.98 17.58 -8.44
CA TYR A 446 5.26 16.89 -8.54
C TYR A 446 6.35 17.72 -9.20
N ASP A 447 5.99 18.50 -10.24
CA ASP A 447 6.91 19.46 -10.85
C ASP A 447 7.32 20.57 -9.88
N LEU A 448 6.36 21.08 -9.10
CA LEU A 448 6.61 22.10 -8.09
C LEU A 448 7.59 21.60 -7.02
N ILE A 449 7.37 20.43 -6.42
CA ILE A 449 8.26 19.93 -5.37
C ILE A 449 9.63 19.52 -5.93
N ARG A 450 9.72 19.09 -7.20
CA ARG A 450 11.00 18.91 -7.89
C ARG A 450 11.76 20.23 -8.00
N ASN A 451 11.10 21.30 -8.44
CA ASN A 451 11.71 22.63 -8.52
C ASN A 451 12.11 23.18 -7.15
N VAL A 452 11.32 22.93 -6.10
CA VAL A 452 11.69 23.29 -4.72
C VAL A 452 12.98 22.57 -4.31
N LYS A 453 13.08 21.27 -4.55
CA LYS A 453 14.31 20.49 -4.29
C LYS A 453 15.51 21.07 -5.03
N GLU A 454 15.39 21.28 -6.34
CA GLU A 454 16.49 21.77 -7.18
C GLU A 454 16.97 23.15 -6.71
N ASN A 455 16.04 24.07 -6.45
CA ASN A 455 16.36 25.40 -5.92
C ASN A 455 17.05 25.35 -4.55
N LEU A 456 16.64 24.45 -3.65
CA LEU A 456 17.32 24.28 -2.35
C LEU A 456 18.75 23.76 -2.51
N ILE A 457 18.98 22.85 -3.45
CA ILE A 457 20.31 22.32 -3.77
C ILE A 457 21.20 23.42 -4.36
N SER A 458 20.63 24.28 -5.22
CA SER A 458 21.33 25.44 -5.80
C SER A 458 21.52 26.61 -4.83
N GLY A 459 21.04 26.52 -3.59
CA GLY A 459 21.21 27.54 -2.55
C GLY A 459 20.17 28.66 -2.54
N ALA A 460 19.13 28.58 -3.38
CA ALA A 460 18.05 29.55 -3.37
C ALA A 460 17.17 29.40 -2.12
N THR A 461 16.71 30.53 -1.59
CA THR A 461 15.91 30.59 -0.34
C THR A 461 14.53 31.20 -0.52
N ASP A 462 14.28 31.88 -1.64
CA ASP A 462 12.99 32.49 -1.97
C ASP A 462 12.19 31.59 -2.94
N PHE A 463 11.01 31.16 -2.48
CA PHE A 463 10.07 30.33 -3.24
C PHE A 463 8.79 31.08 -3.61
N ALA A 464 8.72 32.40 -3.39
CA ALA A 464 7.50 33.19 -3.56
C ALA A 464 6.93 33.11 -5.00
N ALA A 465 7.79 33.11 -6.02
CA ALA A 465 7.36 33.00 -7.42
C ALA A 465 6.71 31.65 -7.73
N LEU A 466 7.35 30.55 -7.29
CA LEU A 466 6.81 29.19 -7.44
C LEU A 466 5.47 29.04 -6.70
N LYS A 467 5.40 29.53 -5.47
CA LYS A 467 4.18 29.54 -4.64
C LYS A 467 3.05 30.37 -5.25
N LYS A 468 3.34 31.54 -5.80
CA LYS A 468 2.32 32.35 -6.51
C LYS A 468 1.76 31.62 -7.74
N THR A 469 2.63 30.94 -8.49
CA THR A 469 2.24 30.12 -9.65
C THR A 469 1.35 28.97 -9.22
N TRP A 470 1.72 28.28 -8.14
CA TRP A 470 0.91 27.21 -7.55
C TRP A 470 -0.47 27.69 -7.10
N LEU A 471 -0.53 28.80 -6.37
CA LEU A 471 -1.79 29.36 -5.90
C LEU A 471 -2.74 29.73 -7.06
N LYS A 472 -2.19 30.29 -8.14
CA LYS A 472 -2.94 30.61 -9.35
C LYS A 472 -3.53 29.34 -9.98
N LEU A 473 -2.70 28.31 -10.18
CA LEU A 473 -3.11 27.03 -10.75
C LEU A 473 -4.19 26.34 -9.91
N LEU A 474 -4.02 26.29 -8.59
CA LEU A 474 -5.03 25.72 -7.69
C LEU A 474 -6.37 26.47 -7.78
N ASN A 475 -6.34 27.80 -7.81
CA ASN A 475 -7.55 28.60 -7.95
C ASN A 475 -8.24 28.39 -9.30
N GLU A 476 -7.48 28.33 -10.39
CA GLU A 476 -8.01 28.08 -11.74
C GLU A 476 -8.65 26.68 -11.83
N SER A 477 -7.98 25.66 -11.29
CA SER A 477 -8.51 24.29 -11.24
C SER A 477 -9.78 24.20 -10.40
N ALA A 478 -9.81 24.85 -9.24
CA ALA A 478 -11.02 24.92 -8.40
C ALA A 478 -12.17 25.65 -9.11
N CYS A 479 -11.91 26.76 -9.81
CA CYS A 479 -12.95 27.46 -10.56
C CYS A 479 -13.49 26.61 -11.71
N LYS A 480 -12.62 25.92 -12.45
CA LYS A 480 -13.02 25.02 -13.54
C LYS A 480 -13.93 23.90 -13.04
N LEU A 481 -13.57 23.25 -11.93
CA LEU A 481 -14.40 22.20 -11.33
C LEU A 481 -15.70 22.78 -10.76
N PHE A 482 -15.67 23.96 -10.15
CA PHE A 482 -16.89 24.63 -9.71
C PHE A 482 -17.83 24.83 -10.90
N ASP A 483 -17.35 25.38 -12.02
CA ASP A 483 -18.17 25.64 -13.21
C ASP A 483 -18.78 24.34 -13.75
N GLN A 484 -17.96 23.28 -13.86
CA GLN A 484 -18.41 21.97 -14.34
C GLN A 484 -19.55 21.37 -13.51
N TYR A 485 -19.52 21.51 -12.18
CA TYR A 485 -20.48 20.84 -11.29
C TYR A 485 -21.61 21.75 -10.82
N ALA A 486 -21.39 23.06 -10.74
CA ALA A 486 -22.42 24.02 -10.34
C ALA A 486 -23.41 24.30 -11.47
N GLU A 487 -22.98 24.26 -12.73
CA GLU A 487 -23.80 24.54 -13.94
C GLU A 487 -24.39 23.27 -14.57
N SER A 488 -24.18 22.08 -13.97
CA SER A 488 -24.74 20.82 -14.47
C SER A 488 -26.14 20.50 -13.91
N GLY A 489 -26.83 21.50 -13.35
CA GLY A 489 -28.16 21.36 -12.77
C GLY A 489 -29.27 21.36 -13.84
N ASN A 490 -30.50 21.04 -13.41
CA ASN A 490 -31.66 21.16 -14.28
C ASN A 490 -32.07 22.63 -14.30
N PHE A 491 -31.90 23.32 -15.44
CA PHE A 491 -32.11 24.77 -15.64
C PHE A 491 -33.43 25.32 -15.03
N GLU A 492 -34.47 24.49 -14.90
CA GLU A 492 -35.76 24.88 -14.30
C GLU A 492 -35.71 25.18 -12.78
N PHE A 493 -34.61 24.85 -12.09
CA PHE A 493 -34.45 25.05 -10.64
C PHE A 493 -33.15 25.80 -10.25
N GLU A 494 -32.47 26.40 -11.22
CA GLU A 494 -31.20 27.11 -11.00
C GLU A 494 -31.45 28.55 -10.51
N ASP A 495 -30.71 28.93 -9.46
CA ASP A 495 -30.66 30.29 -8.91
C ASP A 495 -29.31 30.90 -9.32
N ASP A 496 -29.33 31.63 -10.44
CA ASP A 496 -28.13 32.23 -11.04
C ASP A 496 -27.40 33.17 -10.07
N GLU A 497 -28.15 33.92 -9.24
CA GLU A 497 -27.57 34.83 -8.25
C GLU A 497 -26.75 34.05 -7.22
N ARG A 498 -27.30 32.93 -6.74
CA ARG A 498 -26.63 32.03 -5.80
C ARG A 498 -25.37 31.41 -6.40
N ILE A 499 -25.42 30.92 -7.64
CA ILE A 499 -24.27 30.31 -8.32
C ILE A 499 -23.15 31.35 -8.50
N VAL A 500 -23.49 32.55 -8.98
CA VAL A 500 -22.54 33.66 -9.17
C VAL A 500 -21.93 34.10 -7.84
N GLU A 501 -22.73 34.22 -6.78
CA GLU A 501 -22.23 34.58 -5.44
C GLU A 501 -21.28 33.50 -4.89
N ALA A 502 -21.63 32.22 -5.04
CA ALA A 502 -20.78 31.11 -4.61
C ALA A 502 -19.43 31.11 -5.33
N LYS A 503 -19.41 31.31 -6.66
CA LYS A 503 -18.18 31.43 -7.47
C LYS A 503 -17.32 32.62 -7.07
N LYS A 504 -17.95 33.78 -6.81
CA LYS A 504 -17.25 34.98 -6.34
C LYS A 504 -16.58 34.73 -4.99
N ASN A 505 -17.31 34.12 -4.05
CA ASN A 505 -16.79 33.79 -2.73
C ASN A 505 -15.65 32.76 -2.79
N LEU A 506 -15.75 31.74 -3.67
CA LEU A 506 -14.67 30.79 -3.92
C LEU A 506 -13.34 31.51 -4.27
N LYS A 507 -13.38 32.43 -5.25
CA LYS A 507 -12.19 33.20 -5.65
C LYS A 507 -11.65 34.06 -4.52
N ILE A 508 -12.53 34.72 -3.76
CA ILE A 508 -12.15 35.55 -2.60
C ILE A 508 -11.44 34.72 -1.54
N PHE A 509 -11.96 33.53 -1.21
CA PHE A 509 -11.36 32.66 -0.20
C PHE A 509 -10.05 32.03 -0.68
N ASN A 510 -9.99 31.55 -1.93
CA ASN A 510 -8.78 30.97 -2.50
C ASN A 510 -7.64 31.99 -2.57
N LEU A 511 -7.91 33.22 -3.00
CA LEU A 511 -6.91 34.28 -3.11
C LEU A 511 -6.79 35.15 -1.86
N GLY A 512 -7.49 34.78 -0.78
CA GLY A 512 -7.58 35.54 0.46
C GLY A 512 -6.31 35.50 1.30
N SER A 513 -6.29 36.30 2.37
CA SER A 513 -5.14 36.37 3.28
C SER A 513 -4.84 35.06 3.99
N LYS A 514 -5.89 34.30 4.37
CA LYS A 514 -5.74 33.00 5.02
C LYS A 514 -4.94 32.03 4.15
N THR A 515 -5.36 31.84 2.90
CA THR A 515 -4.72 30.90 1.96
C THR A 515 -3.30 31.34 1.61
N ARG A 516 -3.07 32.65 1.41
CA ARG A 516 -1.72 33.19 1.19
C ARG A 516 -0.80 32.95 2.40
N ASN A 517 -1.30 33.16 3.61
CA ASN A 517 -0.54 32.92 4.83
C ASN A 517 -0.19 31.43 5.00
N ILE A 518 -1.12 30.51 4.71
CA ILE A 518 -0.85 29.05 4.74
C ILE A 518 0.29 28.69 3.79
N LEU A 519 0.35 29.33 2.61
CA LEU A 519 1.40 29.11 1.63
C LEU A 519 2.72 29.85 1.97
N GLY A 520 2.74 30.70 2.99
CA GLY A 520 3.89 31.54 3.34
C GLY A 520 4.14 32.68 2.35
N LEU A 521 3.09 33.22 1.72
CA LEU A 521 3.15 34.42 0.87
C LEU A 521 2.76 35.68 1.66
N THR A 522 3.37 36.81 1.32
CA THR A 522 3.00 38.11 1.89
C THR A 522 1.57 38.51 1.50
N THR A 523 0.82 39.04 2.47
CA THR A 523 -0.53 39.55 2.26
C THR A 523 -0.49 40.99 1.76
N PRO A 524 -1.28 41.35 0.73
CA PRO A 524 -1.48 42.75 0.40
C PRO A 524 -2.16 43.45 1.59
N GLU A 525 -1.66 44.63 1.95
CA GLU A 525 -2.21 45.45 3.04
C GLU A 525 -3.72 45.65 2.84
N LYS A 526 -4.50 45.53 3.92
CA LYS A 526 -5.93 45.87 3.86
C LYS A 526 -6.04 47.34 3.46
N PRO A 527 -6.81 47.71 2.40
CA PRO A 527 -7.08 49.11 2.14
C PRO A 527 -7.70 49.69 3.40
N SER A 528 -7.10 50.79 3.90
CA SER A 528 -7.55 51.46 5.11
C SER A 528 -9.06 51.71 4.98
N LYS A 529 -9.82 51.38 6.02
CA LYS A 529 -11.25 51.67 6.06
C LYS A 529 -11.43 53.14 5.72
N ARG A 530 -11.90 53.45 4.50
CA ARG A 530 -12.36 54.80 4.16
C ARG A 530 -13.32 55.20 5.26
N ARG A 531 -12.93 56.20 6.06
CA ARG A 531 -13.81 56.86 7.02
C ARG A 531 -15.06 57.23 6.22
N LYS A 532 -16.20 56.63 6.56
CA LYS A 532 -17.50 57.16 6.15
C LYS A 532 -17.53 58.60 6.64
N LYS A 533 -17.54 59.56 5.72
CA LYS A 533 -17.99 60.92 5.99
C LYS A 533 -19.50 60.92 5.92
#